data_AF-A0A9P0GH65-F1
#
_entry.id   AF-A0A9P0GH65-F1
#
_cell.length_a   1.000
_cell.length_b   1.000
_cell.length_c   1.000
_cell.angle_alpha   90.00
_cell.angle_beta   90.00
_cell.angle_gamma   90.00
#
_symmetry.space_group_name_H-M   'P 1'
#
loop_
_entity.id
_entity.type
_entity.pdbx_description
1 polymer ?
#
loop_
_entity_poly.entity_id
_entity_poly.type
_entity_poly.pdbx_seq_one_letter_code
_entity_poly.pdbx_strand_id
1 'polypeptide(L)'
;MRHLLKFKKKIYKTKTRPVDTYGSEVWKENKKEKHSLEIFEQIMLRKIYGGNKVDNVWLRRTNVEINKFCREPSIKTVARAQRIRLLEHVARLTDERPTKQVLTGKITGRRRRGRPPTK
;
A
#
# COMPACT_ATOMS: atom_id res chain seq x y z
N MET A 1 -22.30 15.34 13.61
CA MET A 1 -21.05 15.42 12.82
C MET A 1 -20.07 14.25 13.01
N ARG A 2 -19.76 13.78 14.23
CA ARG A 2 -18.78 12.67 14.44
C ARG A 2 -19.16 11.33 13.77
N HIS A 3 -20.45 11.02 13.66
CA HIS A 3 -20.93 9.77 13.02
C HIS A 3 -20.64 9.72 11.51
N LEU A 4 -20.76 10.85 10.80
CA LEU A 4 -20.45 10.94 9.37
C LEU A 4 -18.96 10.70 9.10
N LEU A 5 -18.08 11.23 9.96
CA LEU A 5 -16.65 11.00 9.85
C LEU A 5 -16.30 9.52 10.02
N LYS A 6 -16.91 8.84 11.02
CA LYS A 6 -16.73 7.40 11.22
C LYS A 6 -17.18 6.60 9.99
N PHE A 7 -18.32 6.96 9.39
CA PHE A 7 -18.85 6.31 8.20
C PHE A 7 -17.94 6.51 6.97
N LYS A 8 -17.51 7.74 6.69
CA LYS A 8 -16.57 8.04 5.61
C LYS A 8 -15.24 7.30 5.74
N LYS A 9 -14.70 7.22 6.97
CA LYS A 9 -13.51 6.40 7.25
C LYS A 9 -13.75 4.92 6.96
N LYS A 10 -14.91 4.40 7.36
CA LYS A 10 -15.29 3.00 7.09
C LYS A 10 -15.33 2.72 5.58
N ILE A 11 -15.99 3.58 4.80
CA ILE A 11 -16.05 3.45 3.33
C ILE A 11 -14.64 3.43 2.74
N TYR A 12 -13.81 4.42 3.08
CA TYR A 12 -12.43 4.49 2.58
C TYR A 12 -11.67 3.19 2.83
N LYS A 13 -11.76 2.64 4.04
CA LYS A 13 -11.10 1.38 4.39
C LYS A 13 -11.63 0.16 3.65
N THR A 14 -12.96 0.05 3.52
CA THR A 14 -13.59 -1.19 3.05
C THR A 14 -13.76 -1.24 1.54
N LYS A 15 -13.79 -0.09 0.87
CA LYS A 15 -14.12 0.00 -0.56
C LYS A 15 -12.99 0.64 -1.35
N THR A 16 -12.57 1.84 -0.99
CA THR A 16 -11.56 2.58 -1.77
C THR A 16 -10.17 1.97 -1.63
N ARG A 17 -9.69 1.80 -0.39
CA ARG A 17 -8.34 1.31 -0.10
C ARG A 17 -8.06 -0.07 -0.72
N PRO A 18 -8.97 -1.07 -0.69
CA PRO A 18 -8.73 -2.35 -1.37
C PRO A 18 -8.65 -2.24 -2.89
N VAL A 19 -9.35 -1.28 -3.50
CA VAL A 19 -9.27 -1.02 -4.95
C VAL A 19 -7.89 -0.45 -5.28
N ASP A 20 -7.40 0.50 -4.49
CA ASP A 20 -6.09 1.12 -4.72
C ASP A 20 -4.92 0.18 -4.48
N THR A 21 -5.05 -0.75 -3.52
CA THR A 21 -4.01 -1.74 -3.22
C THR A 21 -4.18 -3.05 -3.98
N TYR A 22 -5.18 -3.14 -4.85
CA TYR A 22 -5.38 -4.32 -5.70
C TYR A 22 -4.15 -4.56 -6.58
N GLY A 23 -3.67 -5.81 -6.63
CA GLY A 23 -2.48 -6.17 -7.40
C GLY A 23 -1.14 -5.67 -6.83
N SER A 24 -1.15 -4.94 -5.70
CA SER A 24 0.08 -4.44 -5.07
C SER A 24 1.04 -5.57 -4.63
N GLU A 25 0.50 -6.79 -4.44
CA GLU A 25 1.26 -7.99 -4.11
C GLU A 25 2.22 -8.40 -5.24
N VAL A 26 1.80 -8.20 -6.50
CA VAL A 26 2.46 -8.75 -7.70
C VAL A 26 3.34 -7.72 -8.41
N TRP A 27 2.97 -6.44 -8.38
CA TRP A 27 3.70 -5.40 -9.13
C TRP A 27 4.99 -4.96 -8.44
N LYS A 28 6.01 -4.59 -9.23
CA LYS A 28 7.29 -4.10 -8.70
C LYS A 28 7.11 -2.71 -8.12
N GLU A 29 7.11 -2.63 -6.79
CA GLU A 29 6.85 -1.39 -6.07
C GLU A 29 8.00 -0.38 -6.25
N ASN A 30 7.81 0.60 -7.13
CA ASN A 30 8.78 1.66 -7.36
C ASN A 30 8.62 2.80 -6.34
N LYS A 31 9.68 3.58 -6.09
CA LYS A 31 9.60 4.78 -5.23
C LYS A 31 8.50 5.75 -5.71
N LYS A 32 8.34 5.88 -7.04
CA LYS A 32 7.30 6.71 -7.67
C LYS A 32 5.90 6.22 -7.33
N GLU A 33 5.64 4.92 -7.41
CA GLU A 33 4.33 4.34 -7.11
C GLU A 33 3.97 4.48 -5.63
N LYS A 34 4.94 4.23 -4.73
CA LYS A 34 4.78 4.50 -3.28
C LYS A 34 4.37 5.93 -3.03
N HIS A 35 5.06 6.87 -3.66
CA HIS A 35 4.78 8.28 -3.52
C HIS A 35 3.40 8.66 -4.05
N SER A 36 2.99 8.11 -5.19
CA SER A 36 1.63 8.30 -5.73
C SER A 36 0.56 7.78 -4.78
N LEU A 37 0.75 6.60 -4.18
CA LEU A 37 -0.19 6.05 -3.18
C LEU A 37 -0.28 6.94 -1.93
N GLU A 38 0.84 7.49 -1.46
CA GLU A 38 0.86 8.46 -0.35
C GLU A 38 0.09 9.73 -0.67
N ILE A 39 0.33 10.33 -1.84
CA ILE A 39 -0.38 11.53 -2.28
C ILE A 39 -1.88 11.25 -2.32
N PHE A 40 -2.27 10.13 -2.92
CA PHE A 40 -3.66 9.71 -3.01
C PHE A 40 -4.30 9.57 -1.63
N GLU A 41 -3.64 8.87 -0.70
CA GLU A 41 -4.12 8.71 0.67
C GLU A 41 -4.28 10.06 1.37
N GLN A 42 -3.31 10.97 1.24
CA GLN A 42 -3.39 12.31 1.83
C GLN A 42 -4.54 13.15 1.25
N ILE A 43 -4.81 13.04 -0.06
CA ILE A 43 -5.96 13.70 -0.69
C ILE A 43 -7.27 13.14 -0.13
N MET A 44 -7.40 11.81 -0.04
CA MET A 44 -8.61 11.16 0.48
C MET A 44 -8.85 11.49 1.95
N LEU A 45 -7.82 11.41 2.79
CA LEU A 45 -7.93 11.74 4.22
C LEU A 45 -8.33 13.21 4.42
N ARG A 46 -7.80 14.14 3.63
CA ARG A 46 -8.24 15.54 3.67
C ARG A 46 -9.71 15.72 3.29
N LYS A 47 -10.21 14.98 2.29
CA LYS A 47 -11.65 15.00 1.95
C LYS A 47 -12.52 14.42 3.08
N ILE A 48 -12.01 13.45 3.82
CA ILE A 48 -12.71 12.81 4.94
C ILE A 48 -12.75 13.73 6.17
N TYR A 49 -11.61 14.30 6.56
CA TYR A 49 -11.47 15.15 7.75
C TYR A 49 -11.90 16.60 7.52
N GLY A 50 -11.90 17.07 6.28
CA GLY A 50 -12.22 18.44 5.92
C GLY A 50 -11.15 19.45 6.36
N GLY A 51 -11.49 20.74 6.23
CA GLY A 51 -10.66 21.86 6.66
C GLY A 51 -10.55 21.98 8.18
N ASN A 52 -9.60 22.79 8.63
CA ASN A 52 -9.53 23.26 10.01
C ASN A 52 -10.09 24.68 10.08
N LYS A 53 -10.97 24.96 11.05
CA LYS A 53 -11.49 26.32 11.25
C LYS A 53 -10.69 26.96 12.37
N VAL A 54 -9.91 27.98 12.05
CA VAL A 54 -9.07 28.75 12.99
C VAL A 54 -9.45 30.21 12.83
N ASP A 55 -9.81 30.89 13.92
CA ASP A 55 -10.20 32.31 13.92
C ASP A 55 -11.24 32.68 12.85
N ASN A 56 -12.28 31.84 12.73
CA ASN A 56 -13.33 31.94 11.71
C ASN A 56 -12.90 31.74 10.24
N VAL A 57 -11.63 31.48 9.96
CA VAL A 57 -11.10 31.18 8.62
C VAL A 57 -10.93 29.67 8.43
N TRP A 58 -11.29 29.18 7.24
CA TRP A 58 -11.07 27.78 6.86
C TRP A 58 -9.68 27.59 6.26
N LEU A 59 -8.83 26.86 6.98
CA LEU A 59 -7.48 26.52 6.56
C LEU A 59 -7.39 25.07 6.09
N ARG A 60 -6.51 24.83 5.12
CA ARG A 60 -6.17 23.48 4.66
C ARG A 60 -5.31 22.77 5.72
N ARG A 61 -5.70 21.54 6.07
CA ARG A 61 -4.92 20.73 7.03
C ARG A 61 -3.56 20.31 6.47
N THR A 62 -2.54 20.39 7.31
CA THR A 62 -1.17 19.96 6.99
C THR A 62 -1.07 18.44 6.98
N ASN A 63 -0.01 17.89 6.35
CA ASN A 63 0.20 16.43 6.35
C ASN A 63 0.43 15.90 7.78
N VAL A 64 1.07 16.70 8.65
CA VAL A 64 1.32 16.37 10.05
C VAL A 64 0.00 16.22 10.82
N GLU A 65 -0.92 17.18 10.65
CA GLU A 65 -2.24 17.11 11.27
C GLU A 65 -3.02 15.89 10.80
N ILE A 66 -3.07 15.64 9.49
CA ILE A 66 -3.78 14.49 8.91
C ILE A 66 -3.22 13.18 9.45
N ASN A 67 -1.89 13.03 9.51
CA ASN A 67 -1.24 11.85 10.07
C ASN A 67 -1.54 11.69 11.57
N LYS A 68 -1.60 12.79 12.34
CA LYS A 68 -1.98 12.74 13.76
C LYS A 68 -3.41 12.24 13.98
N PHE A 69 -4.34 12.61 13.09
CA PHE A 69 -5.73 12.11 13.14
C PHE A 69 -5.86 10.68 12.63
N CYS A 70 -5.01 10.28 11.69
CA CYS A 70 -4.96 8.94 11.11
C CYS A 70 -4.05 8.03 11.95
N ARG A 71 -4.60 7.43 13.01
CA ARG A 71 -3.88 6.45 13.86
C ARG A 71 -3.82 5.04 13.26
N GLU A 72 -3.84 4.95 11.94
CA GLU A 72 -4.03 3.70 11.22
C GLU A 72 -2.84 3.42 10.29
N PRO A 73 -2.61 2.15 9.92
CA PRO A 73 -1.57 1.84 8.96
C PRO A 73 -1.82 2.59 7.65
N SER A 74 -0.75 3.23 7.16
CA SER A 74 -0.73 3.89 5.86
C SER A 74 -1.02 2.90 4.75
N ILE A 75 -1.48 3.39 3.60
CA ILE A 75 -1.77 2.58 2.42
C ILE A 75 -0.54 1.76 1.97
N LYS A 76 0.66 2.33 2.09
CA LYS A 76 1.93 1.62 1.82
C LYS A 76 2.15 0.45 2.76
N THR A 77 1.86 0.65 4.05
CA THR A 77 2.00 -0.41 5.06
C THR A 77 1.02 -1.54 4.75
N VAL A 78 -0.20 -1.22 4.32
CA VAL A 78 -1.21 -2.21 3.91
C VAL A 78 -0.75 -2.98 2.66
N ALA A 79 -0.28 -2.29 1.63
CA ALA A 79 0.26 -2.92 0.42
C ALA A 79 1.46 -3.85 0.74
N ARG A 80 2.36 -3.41 1.62
CA ARG A 80 3.49 -4.24 2.08
C ARG A 80 2.99 -5.47 2.84
N ALA A 81 1.99 -5.32 3.71
CA ALA A 81 1.40 -6.43 4.45
C ALA A 81 0.72 -7.44 3.51
N GLN A 82 0.04 -6.98 2.47
CA GLN A 82 -0.54 -7.84 1.43
C GLN A 82 0.55 -8.68 0.72
N ARG A 83 1.67 -8.07 0.33
CA ARG A 83 2.79 -8.83 -0.25
C ARG A 83 3.36 -9.88 0.70
N ILE A 84 3.52 -9.56 1.98
CA ILE A 84 3.97 -10.52 2.98
C ILE A 84 2.98 -11.68 3.09
N ARG A 85 1.66 -11.40 3.14
CA ARG A 85 0.62 -12.44 3.15
C ARG A 85 0.71 -13.36 1.93
N LEU A 86 0.95 -12.82 0.74
CA LEU A 86 1.13 -13.62 -0.47
C LEU A 86 2.38 -14.51 -0.38
N LEU A 87 3.52 -13.94 0.04
CA LEU A 87 4.77 -14.69 0.22
C LEU A 87 4.62 -15.81 1.23
N GLU A 88 3.99 -15.54 2.37
CA GLU A 88 3.69 -16.54 3.38
C GLU A 88 2.72 -17.62 2.87
N HIS A 89 1.71 -17.23 2.09
CA HIS A 89 0.81 -18.19 1.45
C HIS A 89 1.57 -19.13 0.51
N VAL A 90 2.46 -18.60 -0.33
CA VAL A 90 3.32 -19.40 -1.21
C VAL A 90 4.28 -20.28 -0.39
N ALA A 91 4.84 -19.79 0.71
CA ALA A 91 5.72 -20.56 1.58
C ALA A 91 5.03 -21.76 2.25
N ARG A 92 3.72 -21.66 2.50
CA ARG A 92 2.91 -22.77 3.06
C ARG A 92 2.48 -23.82 2.03
N LEU A 93 2.68 -23.58 0.73
CA LEU A 93 2.34 -24.56 -0.30
C LEU A 93 3.22 -25.83 -0.19
N THR A 94 2.80 -26.91 -0.81
CA THR A 94 3.61 -28.13 -0.95
C THR A 94 4.85 -27.85 -1.81
N ASP A 95 5.96 -28.54 -1.53
CA ASP A 95 7.24 -28.34 -2.24
C ASP A 95 7.19 -28.76 -3.72
N GLU A 96 6.20 -29.56 -4.10
CA GLU A 96 5.92 -29.92 -5.49
C GLU A 96 5.32 -28.77 -6.31
N ARG A 97 4.77 -27.73 -5.65
CA ARG A 97 4.13 -26.63 -6.37
C ARG A 97 5.19 -25.77 -7.07
N PRO A 98 5.04 -25.51 -8.39
CA PRO A 98 6.03 -24.74 -9.15
C PRO A 98 6.21 -23.32 -8.59
N THR A 99 5.17 -22.72 -8.02
CA THR A 99 5.25 -21.40 -7.37
C THR A 99 6.19 -21.38 -6.17
N LYS A 100 6.16 -22.41 -5.32
CA LYS A 100 7.08 -22.52 -4.18
C LYS A 100 8.50 -22.84 -4.63
N GLN A 101 8.64 -23.72 -5.62
CA GLN A 101 9.93 -24.02 -6.25
C GLN A 101 10.58 -22.80 -6.89
N VAL A 102 9.80 -21.92 -7.52
CA VAL A 102 10.33 -20.66 -8.08
C VAL A 102 10.77 -19.71 -6.96
N LEU A 103 10.07 -19.70 -5.82
CA LEU A 103 10.41 -18.85 -4.68
C LEU A 103 11.68 -19.32 -3.93
N THR A 104 11.83 -20.63 -3.71
CA THR A 104 12.93 -21.22 -2.93
C THR A 104 14.07 -21.76 -3.79
N GLY A 105 13.80 -22.02 -5.06
CA GLY A 105 14.72 -22.64 -6.00
C GLY A 105 15.92 -21.76 -6.29
N LYS A 106 17.12 -22.34 -6.19
CA LYS A 106 18.34 -21.71 -6.66
C LYS A 106 18.42 -21.91 -8.17
N ILE A 107 18.49 -20.81 -8.93
CA ILE A 107 18.75 -20.89 -10.37
C ILE A 107 20.20 -21.33 -10.56
N THR A 108 20.41 -22.63 -10.77
CA THR A 108 21.71 -23.22 -11.06
C THR A 108 21.92 -23.33 -12.57
N GLY A 109 23.14 -23.03 -13.05
CA GLY A 109 23.50 -23.13 -14.47
C GLY A 109 24.22 -21.89 -15.02
N ARG A 110 24.90 -22.07 -16.17
CA ARG A 110 25.61 -20.99 -16.87
C ARG A 110 24.58 -20.11 -17.60
N ARG A 111 24.57 -18.81 -17.31
CA ARG A 111 23.71 -17.84 -18.03
C ARG A 111 23.98 -17.94 -19.54
N ARG A 112 22.91 -17.91 -20.34
CA ARG A 112 23.03 -17.85 -21.81
C ARG A 112 23.81 -16.59 -22.21
N ARG A 113 24.58 -16.69 -23.30
CA ARG A 113 25.32 -15.54 -23.88
C ARG A 113 24.32 -14.41 -24.19
N GLY A 114 24.68 -13.16 -23.84
CA GLY A 114 23.90 -11.97 -24.16
C GLY A 114 23.13 -11.30 -23.00
N ARG A 115 23.00 -11.93 -21.83
CA ARG A 115 22.42 -11.25 -20.65
C ARG A 115 23.50 -10.37 -19.98
N PRO A 116 23.26 -9.06 -19.76
CA PRO A 116 24.25 -8.19 -19.13
C PRO A 116 24.61 -8.67 -17.72
N PRO A 117 25.90 -8.53 -17.32
CA PRO A 117 26.34 -8.90 -15.99
C PRO A 117 25.62 -8.06 -14.92
N THR A 118 25.34 -8.68 -13.77
CA THR A 118 24.82 -7.95 -12.61
C THR A 118 25.97 -7.12 -12.06
N LYS A 119 25.79 -5.80 -11.99
CA LYS A 119 26.70 -4.88 -11.28
C LYS A 119 26.72 -5.18 -9.80
#